data_AF-A0A328Q566-F1
#
_entry.id   AF-A0A328Q566-F1
#
_cell.length_a   1.000
_cell.length_b   1.000
_cell.length_c   1.000
_cell.angle_alpha   90.00
_cell.angle_beta   90.00
_cell.angle_gamma   90.00
#
_symmetry.space_group_name_H-M   'P 1'
#
loop_
_entity.id
_entity.type
_entity.pdbx_description
1 polymer ?
#
loop_
_entity_poly.entity_id
_entity_poly.type
_entity_poly.pdbx_seq_one_letter_code
_entity_poly.pdbx_strand_id
1 'polypeptide(L)'
;MKISELIGKKVLDDNANEIGKIQDIDINLKENTISEITINPNELSLRKVNFKITPEMVSEVGDYLLLNISKSEISKDNESKEVPDVEVVNPSELEERNTS
;
A
#
# COMPACT_ATOMS: atom_id res chain seq x y z
N MET A 1 -20.84 -1.56 1.11
CA MET A 1 -19.95 -0.37 1.09
C MET A 1 -19.32 -0.29 -0.29
N LYS A 2 -19.14 0.91 -0.85
CA LYS A 2 -18.42 1.08 -2.13
C LYS A 2 -16.91 1.11 -1.88
N ILE A 3 -16.12 0.61 -2.82
CA ILE A 3 -14.65 0.70 -2.76
C ILE A 3 -14.19 2.16 -2.64
N SER A 4 -14.85 3.08 -3.33
CA SER A 4 -14.61 4.52 -3.22
C SER A 4 -14.79 5.08 -1.80
N GLU A 5 -15.60 4.43 -0.96
CA GLU A 5 -15.81 4.82 0.43
C GLU A 5 -14.76 4.19 1.35
N LEU A 6 -14.04 3.15 0.91
CA LEU A 6 -12.97 2.50 1.66
C LEU A 6 -11.65 3.26 1.56
N ILE A 7 -11.33 3.80 0.39
CA ILE A 7 -10.10 4.58 0.19
C ILE A 7 -10.04 5.75 1.20
N GLY A 8 -8.90 5.89 1.86
CA GLY A 8 -8.66 6.91 2.89
C GLY A 8 -9.20 6.58 4.28
N LYS A 9 -9.96 5.49 4.46
CA LYS A 9 -10.38 5.04 5.80
C LYS A 9 -9.20 4.57 6.63
N LYS A 10 -9.31 4.78 7.94
CA LYS A 10 -8.34 4.29 8.91
C LYS A 10 -8.36 2.77 9.00
N VAL A 11 -7.19 2.19 9.18
CA VAL A 11 -6.98 0.77 9.45
C VAL A 11 -6.40 0.61 10.85
N LEU A 12 -7.03 -0.21 11.66
CA LEU A 12 -6.64 -0.51 13.04
C LEU A 12 -6.23 -1.97 13.16
N ASP A 13 -5.25 -2.25 14.00
CA ASP A 13 -4.91 -3.62 14.40
C ASP A 13 -5.88 -4.17 15.46
N ASP A 14 -5.71 -5.44 15.81
CA ASP A 14 -6.48 -6.15 16.84
C ASP A 14 -6.40 -5.50 18.23
N ASN A 15 -5.38 -4.68 18.47
CA ASN A 15 -5.13 -3.93 19.70
C ASN A 15 -5.61 -2.47 19.60
N ALA A 16 -6.39 -2.13 18.57
CA ALA A 16 -6.91 -0.79 18.28
C ALA A 16 -5.84 0.28 18.01
N ASN A 17 -4.62 -0.12 17.63
CA ASN A 17 -3.58 0.81 17.21
C ASN A 17 -3.77 1.21 15.75
N GLU A 18 -3.51 2.47 15.43
CA GLU A 18 -3.56 2.95 14.05
C GLU A 18 -2.36 2.40 13.24
N ILE A 19 -2.69 1.63 12.20
CA ILE A 19 -1.72 1.15 11.21
C ILE A 19 -1.51 2.24 10.16
N GLY A 20 -2.60 2.83 9.66
CA GLY A 20 -2.57 3.84 8.61
C GLY A 20 -3.92 4.05 7.94
N LYS A 21 -3.91 4.47 6.68
CA LYS A 21 -5.10 4.62 5.84
C LYS A 21 -5.02 3.74 4.60
N ILE A 22 -6.18 3.30 4.10
CA ILE A 22 -6.26 2.57 2.83
C ILE A 22 -5.84 3.50 1.68
N GLN A 23 -4.78 3.12 0.96
CA GLN A 23 -4.27 3.83 -0.20
C GLN A 23 -4.84 3.25 -1.50
N ASP A 24 -4.84 1.92 -1.62
CA ASP A 24 -5.23 1.24 -2.85
C ASP A 24 -5.80 -0.16 -2.57
N ILE A 25 -6.57 -0.70 -3.52
CA ILE A 25 -7.23 -2.01 -3.43
C ILE A 25 -7.04 -2.75 -4.76
N ASP A 26 -6.35 -3.88 -4.73
CA ASP A 26 -6.16 -4.76 -5.87
C ASP A 26 -7.34 -5.72 -6.02
N ILE A 27 -7.86 -5.82 -7.24
CA ILE A 27 -9.04 -6.63 -7.56
C ILE A 27 -8.67 -7.66 -8.62
N ASN A 28 -8.94 -8.93 -8.34
CA ASN A 28 -8.93 -9.98 -9.34
C ASN A 28 -10.21 -9.91 -10.17
N LEU A 29 -10.13 -9.36 -11.37
CA LEU A 29 -11.29 -9.21 -12.27
C LEU A 29 -11.89 -10.54 -12.74
N LYS A 30 -11.12 -11.63 -12.77
CA LYS A 30 -11.62 -12.95 -13.19
C LYS A 30 -12.48 -13.58 -12.12
N GLU A 31 -12.01 -13.54 -10.87
CA GLU A 31 -12.70 -14.12 -9.71
C GLU A 31 -13.69 -13.13 -9.06
N ASN A 32 -13.62 -11.85 -9.45
CA ASN A 32 -14.38 -10.75 -8.87
C ASN A 32 -14.17 -10.62 -7.35
N THR A 33 -12.93 -10.81 -6.89
CA THR A 33 -12.53 -10.75 -5.47
C THR A 33 -11.44 -9.72 -5.24
N ILE A 34 -11.38 -9.17 -4.03
CA ILE A 34 -10.24 -8.36 -3.58
C ILE A 34 -9.06 -9.31 -3.34
N SER A 35 -7.89 -8.97 -3.84
CA SER A 35 -6.66 -9.75 -3.63
C SER A 35 -5.82 -9.15 -2.52
N GLU A 36 -5.66 -7.83 -2.53
CA GLU A 36 -4.78 -7.12 -1.61
C GLU A 36 -5.32 -5.72 -1.32
N ILE A 37 -5.04 -5.21 -0.13
CA ILE A 37 -5.32 -3.84 0.28
C ILE A 37 -3.98 -3.23 0.71
N THR A 38 -3.64 -2.10 0.08
CA THR A 38 -2.43 -1.34 0.39
C THR A 38 -2.76 -0.25 1.39
N ILE A 39 -2.01 -0.20 2.49
CA ILE A 39 -2.16 0.75 3.58
C ILE A 39 -0.93 1.66 3.63
N ASN A 40 -1.18 2.96 3.64
CA ASN A 40 -0.15 3.96 3.89
C ASN A 40 -0.16 4.37 5.37
N PRO A 41 0.91 4.09 6.14
CA PRO A 41 1.02 4.44 7.55
C PRO A 41 1.30 5.91 7.82
N ASN A 42 1.78 6.66 6.82
CA ASN A 42 2.12 8.05 7.00
C ASN A 42 1.85 8.88 5.73
N GLU A 43 0.77 9.66 5.77
CA GLU A 43 0.34 10.55 4.69
C GLU A 43 1.39 11.65 4.36
N LEU A 44 2.33 11.92 5.26
CA LEU A 44 3.34 12.98 5.11
C LEU A 44 4.76 12.46 4.80
N SER A 45 4.99 11.15 4.78
CA SER A 45 6.32 10.59 4.49
C SER A 45 6.55 10.38 3.00
N LEU A 46 7.68 10.91 2.49
CA LEU A 46 8.20 10.62 1.15
C LEU A 46 8.70 9.17 1.01
N ARG A 47 8.90 8.46 2.12
CA ARG A 47 9.27 7.04 2.13
C ARG A 47 8.02 6.18 1.91
N LYS A 48 8.01 5.42 0.82
CA LYS A 48 6.97 4.44 0.48
C LYS A 48 7.09 3.19 1.35
N VAL A 49 6.86 3.31 2.65
CA VAL A 49 6.66 2.13 3.49
C VAL A 49 5.16 1.85 3.47
N ASN A 50 4.72 0.97 2.58
CA ASN A 50 3.33 0.56 2.48
C ASN A 50 3.17 -0.82 3.12
N PHE A 51 2.08 -1.03 3.84
CA PHE A 51 1.68 -2.35 4.32
C PHE A 51 0.69 -2.97 3.35
N LYS A 52 0.86 -4.25 3.05
CA LYS A 52 -0.08 -5.03 2.27
C LYS A 52 -0.79 -6.01 3.18
N ILE A 53 -2.11 -6.08 3.04
CA ILE A 53 -2.96 -7.04 3.75
C ILE A 53 -3.89 -7.75 2.77
N THR A 54 -4.32 -8.95 3.12
CA THR A 54 -5.33 -9.70 2.37
C THR A 54 -6.70 -9.61 3.07
N PRO A 55 -7.81 -9.88 2.36
CA PRO A 55 -9.14 -9.89 2.99
C PRO A 55 -9.29 -10.84 4.18
N GLU A 56 -8.47 -11.90 4.26
CA GLU A 56 -8.47 -12.86 5.37
C GLU A 56 -7.97 -12.25 6.69
N MET A 57 -7.19 -11.18 6.60
CA MET A 57 -6.67 -10.43 7.74
C MET A 57 -7.71 -9.41 8.28
N VAL A 58 -8.82 -9.21 7.57
CA VAL A 58 -9.86 -8.24 7.94
C VAL A 58 -10.87 -8.91 8.88
N SER A 59 -11.03 -8.35 10.07
CA SER A 59 -12.05 -8.78 11.02
C SER A 59 -13.39 -8.08 10.77
N GLU A 60 -13.36 -6.75 10.63
CA GLU A 60 -14.57 -5.93 10.50
C GLU A 60 -14.37 -4.76 9.53
N VAL A 61 -15.47 -4.35 8.88
CA VAL A 61 -15.52 -3.23 7.94
C VAL A 61 -16.62 -2.27 8.37
N GLY A 62 -16.26 -1.06 8.77
CA GLY A 62 -17.20 -0.01 9.19
C GLY A 62 -16.68 1.39 8.94
N ASP A 63 -16.69 2.24 9.97
CA ASP A 63 -16.09 3.58 9.89
C ASP A 63 -14.57 3.51 9.67
N TYR A 64 -13.95 2.45 10.21
CA TYR A 64 -12.57 2.02 10.00
C TYR A 64 -12.55 0.55 9.54
N LEU A 65 -11.38 0.10 9.09
CA LEU A 65 -11.08 -1.30 8.82
C LEU A 65 -10.36 -1.89 10.04
N LEU A 66 -10.89 -2.97 10.63
CA LEU A 66 -10.26 -3.64 11.77
C LEU A 66 -9.59 -4.94 11.32
N LEU A 67 -8.33 -5.14 11.70
CA LEU A 67 -7.60 -6.37 11.42
C LEU A 67 -7.67 -7.35 12.58
N ASN A 68 -7.51 -8.63 12.28
CA ASN A 68 -7.42 -9.71 13.26
C ASN A 68 -5.96 -10.05 13.65
N ILE A 69 -5.01 -9.22 13.22
CA ILE A 69 -3.57 -9.37 13.47
C ILE A 69 -2.99 -8.05 14.00
N SER A 70 -1.88 -8.16 14.72
CA SER A 70 -1.20 -7.02 15.30
C SER A 70 -0.27 -6.33 14.30
N LYS A 71 -0.05 -5.01 14.46
CA LYS A 71 0.88 -4.24 13.59
C LYS A 71 2.30 -4.82 13.54
N SER A 72 2.74 -5.42 14.65
CA SER A 72 4.06 -6.06 14.79
C SER A 72 4.20 -7.32 13.92
N GLU A 73 3.10 -8.00 13.63
CA GLU A 73 3.08 -9.20 12.78
C GLU A 73 3.09 -8.83 11.30
N ILE A 74 2.33 -7.80 10.91
CA ILE A 74 2.26 -7.28 9.54
C ILE A 74 3.65 -6.86 9.02
N SER A 75 4.46 -6.26 9.89
CA SER A 75 5.76 -5.69 9.51
C SER A 75 6.81 -6.75 9.17
N LYS A 76 6.62 -8.02 9.57
CA LYS A 76 7.58 -9.11 9.31
C LYS A 76 7.47 -9.69 7.91
N ASP A 77 6.28 -9.61 7.30
CA ASP A 77 6.02 -10.15 5.96
C ASP A 77 6.11 -9.10 4.83
N ASN A 78 6.26 -7.81 5.18
CA ASN A 78 6.18 -6.67 4.26
C ASN A 78 7.53 -6.01 3.93
N GLU A 79 8.67 -6.70 4.05
CA GLU A 79 9.92 -6.27 3.40
C GLU A 79 9.85 -6.52 1.88
N SER A 80 8.93 -5.83 1.20
CA SER A 80 8.92 -5.79 -0.27
C SER A 80 9.80 -4.64 -0.75
N LYS A 81 11.06 -5.00 -1.03
CA LYS A 81 11.97 -4.47 -2.07
C LYS A 81 11.99 -2.94 -2.23
N GLU A 82 13.10 -2.35 -1.81
CA GLU A 82 13.56 -1.04 -2.30
C GLU A 82 13.25 -0.93 -3.80
N VAL A 83 12.41 0.04 -4.16
CA VAL A 83 12.35 0.48 -5.56
C VAL A 83 13.72 1.09 -5.80
N PRO A 84 14.59 0.52 -6.67
CA PRO A 84 15.88 1.13 -6.93
C PRO A 84 15.62 2.57 -7.37
N ASP A 85 16.37 3.49 -6.78
CA ASP A 85 16.32 4.91 -7.09
C ASP A 85 16.28 5.06 -8.62
N VAL A 86 15.26 5.79 -9.12
CA VAL A 86 15.19 6.13 -10.53
C VAL A 86 16.47 6.91 -10.83
N GLU A 87 17.41 6.29 -11.55
CA GLU A 87 18.61 6.99 -12.04
C GLU A 87 18.12 8.22 -12.81
N VAL A 88 18.43 9.40 -12.26
CA VAL A 88 18.18 10.66 -12.92
C VAL A 88 19.08 10.68 -14.15
N VAL A 89 18.54 10.27 -15.30
CA VAL A 89 19.23 10.36 -16.58
C VAL A 89 19.57 11.83 -16.85
N ASN A 90 20.86 12.13 -16.90
CA ASN A 90 21.35 13.47 -17.16
C ASN A 90 21.04 13.83 -18.62
N PRO A 91 20.29 14.92 -18.91
CA PRO A 91 19.85 15.25 -20.27
C PRO A 91 20.98 15.37 -21.30
N SER A 92 22.22 15.60 -20.86
CA SER A 92 23.40 15.75 -21.70
C SER A 92 23.79 14.50 -22.49
N GLU A 93 23.39 13.29 -22.06
CA GLU A 93 23.74 12.04 -22.75
C GLU A 93 22.84 11.73 -23.97
N LEU A 94 21.73 12.46 -24.14
CA LEU A 94 20.80 12.28 -25.27
C LEU A 94 21.21 13.07 -26.52
N GLU A 95 22.07 14.08 -26.40
CA GLU A 95 22.46 14.93 -27.53
C GLU A 95 23.59 14.35 -28.39
N GLU A 96 24.43 13.46 -27.84
CA GLU A 96 25.58 12.90 -28.59
C GLU A 96 25.19 11.84 -29.63
N ARG A 97 23.92 11.40 -29.68
CA ARG A 97 23.45 10.38 -30.64
C ARG A 97 22.91 10.93 -31.96
N ASN A 98 22.86 12.24 -32.14
CA ASN A 98 22.31 12.88 -33.35
C ASN A 98 23.33 13.67 -34.19
N THR A 99 24.63 13.48 -33.97
CA THR A 99 25.67 13.96 -34.88
C THR A 99 26.45 12.79 -35.45
N SER A 100 25.92 12.20 -36.53
CA SER A 100 26.66 11.39 -37.50
C SER A 100 26.46 11.96 -38.89
#